data_AF-A0A0D6JHM6-F1
#
_entry.id   AF-A0A0D6JHM6-F1
#
_cell.length_a   1.000
_cell.length_b   1.000
_cell.length_c   1.000
_cell.angle_alpha   90.00
_cell.angle_beta   90.00
_cell.angle_gamma   90.00
#
_symmetry.space_group_name_H-M   'P 1'
#
loop_
_entity.id
_entity.type
_entity.pdbx_description
1 polymer ?
#
loop_
_entity_poly.entity_id
_entity_poly.type
_entity_poly.pdbx_seq_one_letter_code
_entity_poly.pdbx_strand_id
1 'polypeptide(L)'
;MSFVRSLIFLFFMAVFMSSAQAAPTCKAVANDIVIGTTRDILQQVVEENPSLKSLSESDLVKKAGKQFLTAERPDFQAHGYMMLLWFAGEEGRTLVKDIGPKLTTEEQRAHYYFVLGLHQIRADGATTAATGRDYIRQMRDSGKVSFVGDDMWTLLIETCTLP
;
A
#
# COMPACT_ATOMS: atom_id res chain seq x y z
N MET A 1 -17.48 29.23 -65.99
CA MET A 1 -17.53 27.75 -65.95
C MET A 1 -16.73 27.28 -64.75
N SER A 2 -17.44 26.74 -63.78
CA SER A 2 -16.92 26.14 -62.55
C SER A 2 -16.14 24.87 -62.84
N PHE A 3 -15.02 24.66 -62.16
CA PHE A 3 -14.65 23.33 -61.65
C PHE A 3 -14.02 23.47 -60.26
N VAL A 4 -14.84 23.16 -59.26
CA VAL A 4 -14.46 22.82 -57.89
C VAL A 4 -13.97 21.37 -57.90
N ARG A 5 -12.89 21.07 -57.17
CA ARG A 5 -12.66 19.82 -56.39
C ARG A 5 -11.23 19.82 -55.83
N SER A 6 -11.09 20.14 -54.55
CA SER A 6 -10.97 19.16 -53.45
C SER A 6 -9.50 18.76 -53.23
N LEU A 7 -8.86 19.35 -52.21
CA LEU A 7 -8.71 18.77 -50.87
C LEU A 7 -7.74 17.60 -50.85
N ILE A 8 -6.48 17.87 -50.48
CA ILE A 8 -5.74 17.04 -49.52
C ILE A 8 -4.92 17.98 -48.64
N PHE A 9 -5.54 18.43 -47.53
CA PHE A 9 -4.79 18.85 -46.35
C PHE A 9 -4.16 17.58 -45.77
N LEU A 10 -2.86 17.38 -45.98
CA LEU A 10 -2.09 16.38 -45.24
C LEU A 10 -1.90 16.92 -43.83
N PHE A 11 -2.88 16.64 -42.97
CA PHE A 11 -2.75 16.81 -41.54
C PHE A 11 -1.71 15.80 -41.06
N PHE A 12 -0.52 16.31 -40.75
CA PHE A 12 0.53 15.60 -40.04
C PHE A 12 0.01 15.28 -38.63
N MET A 13 -0.72 14.18 -38.46
CA MET A 13 -0.86 13.57 -37.13
C MET A 13 0.44 12.83 -36.84
N ALA A 14 1.43 13.59 -36.38
CA ALA A 14 2.42 13.03 -35.48
C ALA A 14 1.65 12.52 -34.27
N VAL A 15 1.37 11.21 -34.23
CA VAL A 15 0.99 10.53 -33.00
C VAL A 15 2.22 10.64 -32.11
N PHE A 16 2.25 11.69 -31.30
CA PHE A 16 3.24 11.85 -30.27
C PHE A 16 3.14 10.61 -29.38
N MET A 17 4.20 9.81 -29.42
CA MET A 17 4.51 8.81 -28.42
C MET A 17 4.33 9.44 -27.05
N SER A 18 3.34 8.97 -26.30
CA SER A 18 3.37 9.08 -24.84
C SER A 18 3.88 7.76 -24.28
N SER A 19 5.06 7.33 -24.74
CA SER A 19 5.85 6.36 -24.00
C SER A 19 6.57 7.11 -22.89
N ALA A 20 5.82 7.45 -21.86
CA ALA A 20 6.36 7.76 -20.55
C ALA A 20 5.46 6.99 -19.58
N GLN A 21 5.76 5.70 -19.34
CA GLN A 21 5.40 5.09 -18.07
C GLN A 21 6.00 5.99 -16.99
N ALA A 22 5.22 6.93 -16.48
CA ALA A 22 5.53 7.58 -15.22
C ALA A 22 5.78 6.45 -14.23
N ALA A 23 6.90 6.54 -13.50
CA ALA A 23 7.35 5.55 -12.52
C ALA A 23 6.18 5.03 -11.68
N PRO A 24 6.20 3.78 -11.17
CA PRO A 24 5.13 3.24 -10.33
C PRO A 24 5.05 4.03 -9.01
N THR A 25 4.39 5.18 -9.04
CA THR A 25 4.31 6.13 -7.92
C THR A 25 3.53 5.53 -6.77
N CYS A 26 2.61 4.60 -7.04
CA CYS A 26 1.91 3.88 -5.97
C CYS A 26 2.86 3.01 -5.14
N LYS A 27 3.91 2.44 -5.75
CA LYS A 27 4.93 1.68 -5.04
C LYS A 27 5.75 2.58 -4.12
N ALA A 28 6.10 3.79 -4.58
CA ALA A 28 6.78 4.79 -3.75
C ALA A 28 5.89 5.22 -2.58
N VAL A 29 4.66 5.67 -2.84
CA VAL A 29 3.71 6.11 -1.80
C VAL A 29 3.46 5.01 -0.76
N ALA A 30 3.16 3.78 -1.18
CA ALA A 30 2.93 2.68 -0.25
C ALA A 30 4.17 2.34 0.59
N ASN A 31 5.36 2.40 -0.01
CA ASN A 31 6.61 2.19 0.71
C ASN A 31 6.89 3.31 1.70
N ASP A 32 6.70 4.58 1.33
CA ASP A 32 6.95 5.71 2.21
C ASP A 32 6.04 5.66 3.44
N ILE A 33 4.76 5.35 3.26
CA ILE A 33 3.80 5.16 4.36
C ILE A 33 4.26 4.05 5.31
N VAL A 34 4.55 2.85 4.78
CA VAL A 34 4.87 1.68 5.61
C VAL A 34 6.24 1.81 6.26
N ILE A 35 7.26 2.26 5.53
CA ILE A 35 8.62 2.40 6.05
C ILE A 35 8.66 3.53 7.09
N GLY A 36 8.02 4.67 6.82
CA GLY A 36 7.93 5.78 7.77
C GLY A 36 7.26 5.33 9.08
N THR A 37 6.05 4.79 8.98
CA THR A 37 5.29 4.29 10.14
C THR A 37 6.06 3.21 10.92
N THR A 38 6.72 2.27 10.21
CA THR A 38 7.50 1.21 10.86
C THR A 38 8.68 1.79 11.62
N ARG A 39 9.43 2.74 11.05
CA ARG A 39 10.58 3.36 11.71
C ARG A 39 10.18 4.10 12.97
N ASP A 40 9.13 4.90 12.91
CA ASP A 40 8.64 5.68 14.05
C ASP A 40 8.22 4.74 15.21
N ILE A 41 7.48 3.68 14.90
CA ILE A 41 7.06 2.69 15.89
C ILE A 41 8.25 1.94 16.47
N LEU A 42 9.20 1.49 15.65
CA LEU A 42 10.36 0.75 16.14
C LEU A 42 11.26 1.61 17.02
N GLN A 43 11.39 2.91 16.70
CA GLN A 43 12.08 3.84 17.56
C GLN A 43 11.41 3.91 18.94
N GLN A 44 10.08 4.06 18.99
CA GLN A 44 9.34 4.09 20.25
C GLN A 44 9.49 2.77 21.04
N VAL A 45 9.37 1.61 20.37
CA VAL A 45 9.53 0.28 20.98
C VAL A 45 10.93 0.12 21.60
N VAL A 46 11.95 0.66 20.95
CA VAL A 46 13.34 0.65 21.44
C VAL A 46 13.55 1.62 22.59
N GLU A 47 12.90 2.79 22.58
CA GLU A 47 12.94 3.75 23.68
C GLU A 47 12.29 3.17 24.96
N GLU A 48 11.15 2.50 24.81
CA GLU A 48 10.43 1.85 25.90
C GLU A 48 11.11 0.57 26.38
N ASN A 49 11.84 -0.13 25.50
CA ASN A 49 12.62 -1.30 25.85
C ASN A 49 14.03 -1.29 25.22
N PRO A 50 15.00 -0.61 25.85
CA PRO A 50 16.35 -0.43 25.32
C PRO A 50 17.13 -1.74 25.07
N SER A 51 16.73 -2.85 25.70
CA SER A 51 17.36 -4.16 25.47
C SER A 51 17.22 -4.63 24.01
N LEU A 52 16.19 -4.14 23.31
CA LEU A 52 15.91 -4.47 21.92
C LEU A 52 16.90 -3.84 20.93
N LYS A 53 17.72 -2.85 21.35
CA LYS A 53 18.80 -2.28 20.52
C LYS A 53 19.84 -3.30 20.07
N SER A 54 19.93 -4.43 20.77
CA SER A 54 20.87 -5.51 20.44
C SER A 54 20.41 -6.39 19.28
N LEU A 55 19.14 -6.29 18.88
CA LEU A 55 18.58 -7.07 17.77
C LEU A 55 18.93 -6.43 16.42
N SER A 56 19.06 -7.27 15.39
CA SER A 56 19.09 -6.79 14.01
C SER A 56 17.76 -6.12 13.65
N GLU A 57 17.75 -5.19 12.69
CA GLU A 57 16.51 -4.53 12.24
C GLU A 57 15.47 -5.57 11.78
N SER A 58 15.91 -6.60 11.06
CA SER A 58 15.03 -7.69 10.61
C SER A 58 14.40 -8.46 11.78
N ASP A 59 15.20 -8.84 12.78
CA ASP A 59 14.69 -9.57 13.94
C ASP A 59 13.79 -8.70 14.81
N LEU A 60 14.13 -7.41 14.93
CA LEU A 60 13.33 -6.42 15.63
C LEU A 60 11.96 -6.26 14.97
N VAL A 61 11.92 -6.08 13.64
CA VAL A 61 10.65 -5.96 12.90
C VAL A 61 9.82 -7.24 13.02
N LYS A 62 10.43 -8.43 12.93
CA LYS A 62 9.72 -9.70 13.12
C LYS A 62 9.15 -9.83 14.52
N LYS A 63 9.94 -9.51 15.55
CA LYS A 63 9.51 -9.60 16.95
C LYS A 63 8.40 -8.60 17.25
N ALA A 64 8.58 -7.34 16.88
CA ALA A 64 7.59 -6.29 17.04
C ALA A 64 6.31 -6.62 16.24
N GLY A 65 6.45 -6.99 14.97
CA GLY A 65 5.32 -7.35 14.11
C GLY A 65 4.45 -8.45 14.71
N LYS A 66 5.07 -9.55 15.17
CA LYS A 66 4.36 -10.65 15.86
C LYS A 66 3.66 -10.18 17.15
N GLN A 67 4.28 -9.27 17.89
CA GLN A 67 3.68 -8.70 19.10
C GLN A 67 2.46 -7.83 18.76
N PHE A 68 2.54 -7.00 17.72
CA PHE A 68 1.43 -6.15 17.28
C PHE A 68 0.21 -6.97 16.81
N LEU A 69 0.44 -8.17 16.25
CA LEU A 69 -0.67 -9.07 15.87
C LEU A 69 -1.51 -9.56 17.06
N THR A 70 -0.97 -9.54 18.29
CA THR A 70 -1.71 -9.96 19.49
C THR A 70 -2.40 -8.79 20.20
N ALA A 71 -2.23 -7.57 19.70
CA ALA A 71 -2.88 -6.39 20.27
C ALA A 71 -4.41 -6.49 20.18
N GLU A 72 -5.11 -5.97 21.17
CA GLU A 72 -6.57 -5.93 21.18
C GLU A 72 -7.11 -4.96 20.12
N ARG A 73 -6.40 -3.84 19.90
CA ARG A 73 -6.85 -2.79 18.98
C ARG A 73 -6.51 -3.10 17.52
N PRO A 74 -7.47 -3.00 16.57
CA PRO A 74 -7.24 -3.26 15.14
C PRO A 74 -6.20 -2.37 14.47
N ASP A 75 -6.06 -1.12 14.90
CA ASP A 75 -5.05 -0.19 14.38
C ASP A 75 -3.63 -0.63 14.73
N PHE A 76 -3.42 -1.12 15.95
CA PHE A 76 -2.16 -1.73 16.35
C PHE A 76 -1.87 -3.02 15.59
N GLN A 77 -2.88 -3.86 15.35
CA GLN A 77 -2.72 -5.04 14.50
C GLN A 77 -2.29 -4.67 13.07
N ALA A 78 -2.78 -3.55 12.53
CA ALA A 78 -2.41 -3.06 11.20
C ALA A 78 -0.90 -2.82 11.06
N HIS A 79 -0.27 -2.25 12.08
CA HIS A 79 1.18 -2.08 12.11
C HIS A 79 1.91 -3.42 12.10
N GLY A 80 1.38 -4.43 12.80
CA GLY A 80 1.88 -5.80 12.74
C GLY A 80 1.84 -6.38 11.32
N TYR A 81 0.71 -6.21 10.61
CA TYR A 81 0.59 -6.63 9.21
C TYR A 81 1.60 -5.91 8.31
N MET A 82 1.75 -4.60 8.46
CA MET A 82 2.70 -3.79 7.67
C MET A 82 4.14 -4.29 7.84
N MET A 83 4.57 -4.43 9.09
CA MET A 83 5.91 -4.92 9.46
C MET A 83 6.19 -6.30 8.85
N LEU A 84 5.26 -7.23 8.99
CA LEU A 84 5.45 -8.61 8.53
C LEU A 84 5.43 -8.72 7.00
N LEU A 85 4.54 -8.01 6.32
CA LEU A 85 4.45 -8.05 4.86
C LEU A 85 5.67 -7.39 4.19
N TRP A 86 6.23 -6.31 4.76
CA TRP A 86 7.35 -5.60 4.14
C TRP A 86 8.72 -6.20 4.46
N PHE A 87 8.94 -6.67 5.69
CA PHE A 87 10.29 -6.93 6.18
C PHE A 87 10.54 -8.39 6.59
N ALA A 88 9.51 -9.17 6.90
CA ALA A 88 9.68 -10.53 7.41
C ALA A 88 9.77 -11.62 6.33
N GLY A 89 9.82 -11.25 5.05
CA GLY A 89 9.97 -12.18 3.94
C GLY A 89 8.79 -13.14 3.79
N GLU A 90 9.04 -14.37 3.34
CA GLU A 90 7.98 -15.37 3.11
C GLU A 90 7.26 -15.80 4.39
N GLU A 91 8.01 -15.91 5.49
CA GLU A 91 7.46 -16.19 6.82
C GLU A 91 6.39 -15.17 7.21
N GLY A 92 6.68 -13.87 7.05
CA GLY A 92 5.75 -12.79 7.33
C GLY A 92 4.51 -12.82 6.44
N ARG A 93 4.69 -13.06 5.13
CA ARG A 93 3.58 -13.17 4.18
C ARG A 93 2.65 -14.32 4.51
N THR A 94 3.21 -15.48 4.88
CA THR A 94 2.42 -16.65 5.28
C THR A 94 1.63 -16.36 6.56
N LEU A 95 2.28 -15.79 7.58
CA LEU A 95 1.60 -15.41 8.83
C LEU A 95 0.41 -14.48 8.59
N VAL A 96 0.58 -13.42 7.80
CA VAL A 96 -0.50 -12.47 7.51
C VAL A 96 -1.61 -13.10 6.66
N LYS A 97 -1.27 -13.95 5.70
CA LYS A 97 -2.27 -14.69 4.90
C LYS A 97 -3.16 -15.58 5.78
N ASP A 98 -2.59 -16.25 6.77
CA ASP A 98 -3.31 -17.18 7.65
C ASP A 98 -4.22 -16.48 8.68
N ILE A 99 -4.07 -15.16 8.85
CA ILE A 99 -4.89 -14.36 9.77
C ILE A 99 -6.21 -13.96 9.14
N GLY A 100 -6.24 -13.62 7.85
CA GLY A 100 -7.43 -13.11 7.16
C GLY A 100 -8.70 -13.94 7.43
N PRO A 101 -8.68 -15.28 7.29
CA PRO A 101 -9.83 -16.14 7.56
C PRO A 101 -10.29 -16.20 9.03
N LYS A 102 -9.47 -15.72 9.98
CA LYS A 102 -9.73 -15.78 11.43
C LYS A 102 -10.27 -14.46 11.98
N LEU A 103 -10.35 -13.42 11.17
CA LEU A 103 -10.80 -12.08 11.59
C LEU A 103 -12.32 -12.05 11.78
N THR A 104 -12.75 -11.82 13.02
CA THR A 104 -14.17 -11.93 13.40
C THR A 104 -14.91 -10.60 13.27
N THR A 105 -14.23 -9.46 13.45
CA THR A 105 -14.85 -8.13 13.42
C THR A 105 -14.66 -7.39 12.10
N GLU A 106 -15.57 -6.48 11.79
CA GLU A 106 -15.46 -5.62 10.60
C GLU A 106 -14.25 -4.68 10.67
N GLU A 107 -13.94 -4.13 11.84
CA GLU A 107 -12.79 -3.24 12.03
C GLU A 107 -11.48 -3.97 11.79
N GLN A 108 -11.32 -5.18 12.32
CA GLN A 108 -10.13 -6.01 12.03
C GLN A 108 -9.98 -6.29 10.54
N ARG A 109 -11.07 -6.71 9.88
CA ARG A 109 -11.08 -6.93 8.43
C ARG A 109 -10.71 -5.65 7.68
N ALA A 110 -11.22 -4.49 8.12
CA ALA A 110 -10.95 -3.23 7.46
C ALA A 110 -9.46 -2.86 7.48
N HIS A 111 -8.85 -2.95 8.65
CA HIS A 111 -7.42 -2.71 8.83
C HIS A 111 -6.57 -3.73 8.06
N TYR A 112 -6.96 -5.00 8.07
CA TYR A 112 -6.30 -6.05 7.30
C TYR A 112 -6.35 -5.78 5.79
N TYR A 113 -7.53 -5.52 5.23
CA TYR A 113 -7.69 -5.29 3.80
C TYR A 113 -7.06 -3.98 3.34
N PHE A 114 -7.01 -2.96 4.20
CA PHE A 114 -6.24 -1.75 3.93
C PHE A 114 -4.75 -2.07 3.74
N VAL A 115 -4.16 -2.80 4.69
CA VAL A 115 -2.74 -3.18 4.61
C VAL A 115 -2.47 -4.13 3.45
N LEU A 116 -3.37 -5.07 3.17
CA LEU A 116 -3.29 -5.93 1.99
C LEU A 116 -3.37 -5.10 0.69
N GLY A 117 -4.22 -4.08 0.67
CA GLY A 117 -4.33 -3.10 -0.41
C GLY A 117 -3.03 -2.36 -0.65
N LEU A 118 -2.40 -1.84 0.40
CA LEU A 118 -1.05 -1.24 0.32
C LEU A 118 -0.02 -2.23 -0.24
N HIS A 119 -0.09 -3.49 0.15
CA HIS A 119 0.85 -4.49 -0.35
C HIS A 119 0.61 -4.79 -1.84
N GLN A 120 -0.64 -4.83 -2.28
CA GLN A 120 -0.97 -5.16 -3.65
C GLN A 120 -0.78 -3.97 -4.60
N ILE A 121 -1.03 -2.74 -4.18
CA ILE A 121 -0.90 -1.54 -5.04
C ILE A 121 0.54 -1.27 -5.50
N ARG A 122 1.53 -1.86 -4.81
CA ARG A 122 2.96 -1.83 -5.18
C ARG A 122 3.40 -2.98 -6.10
N ALA A 123 2.50 -3.88 -6.49
CA ALA A 123 2.81 -4.97 -7.38
C ALA A 123 3.10 -4.45 -8.80
N ASP A 124 4.03 -5.10 -9.51
CA ASP A 124 4.36 -4.71 -10.88
C ASP A 124 3.30 -5.18 -11.90
N GLY A 125 2.39 -6.08 -11.49
CA GLY A 125 1.27 -6.55 -12.32
C GLY A 125 0.02 -5.68 -12.17
N ALA A 126 -0.45 -5.12 -13.29
CA ALA A 126 -1.58 -4.18 -13.32
C ALA A 126 -2.86 -4.71 -12.63
N THR A 127 -3.23 -5.97 -12.85
CA THR A 127 -4.41 -6.57 -12.21
C THR A 127 -4.28 -6.61 -10.68
N THR A 128 -3.13 -7.05 -10.16
CA THR A 128 -2.89 -7.09 -8.72
C THR A 128 -2.86 -5.68 -8.13
N ALA A 129 -2.22 -4.74 -8.82
CA ALA A 129 -2.15 -3.36 -8.37
C ALA A 129 -3.55 -2.69 -8.33
N ALA A 130 -4.39 -2.96 -9.33
CA ALA A 130 -5.77 -2.50 -9.38
C ALA A 130 -6.61 -3.09 -8.23
N THR A 131 -6.52 -4.41 -7.97
CA THR A 131 -7.17 -5.04 -6.82
C THR A 131 -6.75 -4.39 -5.51
N GLY A 132 -5.46 -4.08 -5.37
CA GLY A 132 -4.95 -3.37 -4.20
C GLY A 132 -5.58 -2.00 -4.01
N ARG A 133 -5.71 -1.23 -5.09
CA ARG A 133 -6.40 0.06 -5.08
C ARG A 133 -7.89 -0.07 -4.72
N ASP A 134 -8.56 -1.11 -5.22
CA ASP A 134 -9.98 -1.33 -4.94
C ASP A 134 -10.21 -1.69 -3.46
N TYR A 135 -9.31 -2.47 -2.84
CA TYR A 135 -9.35 -2.64 -1.39
C TYR A 135 -9.19 -1.31 -0.66
N ILE A 136 -8.21 -0.49 -1.01
CA ILE A 136 -7.99 0.82 -0.38
C ILE A 136 -9.24 1.71 -0.48
N ARG A 137 -9.89 1.75 -1.66
CA ARG A 137 -11.15 2.50 -1.86
C ARG A 137 -12.27 1.98 -0.95
N GLN A 138 -12.51 0.67 -0.95
CA GLN A 138 -13.54 0.07 -0.10
C GLN A 138 -13.29 0.36 1.38
N MET A 139 -12.02 0.38 1.81
CA MET A 139 -11.68 0.67 3.21
C MET A 139 -11.87 2.14 3.56
N ARG A 140 -11.57 3.08 2.65
CA ARG A 140 -11.93 4.50 2.80
C ARG A 140 -13.44 4.64 3.01
N ASP A 141 -14.23 4.03 2.12
CA ASP A 141 -15.69 4.13 2.14
C ASP A 141 -16.33 3.50 3.38
N SER A 142 -15.67 2.50 3.98
CA SER A 142 -16.13 1.87 5.22
C SER A 142 -16.06 2.81 6.43
N GLY A 143 -15.16 3.81 6.42
CA GLY A 143 -14.90 4.69 7.56
C GLY A 143 -14.30 3.99 8.79
N LYS A 144 -13.85 2.73 8.67
CA LYS A 144 -13.39 1.91 9.80
C LYS A 144 -11.88 1.98 10.05
N VAL A 145 -11.09 2.51 9.12
CA VAL A 145 -9.63 2.64 9.27
C VAL A 145 -9.31 4.01 9.87
N SER A 146 -8.89 4.04 11.13
CA SER A 146 -8.85 5.25 11.96
C SER A 146 -7.52 6.02 11.92
N PHE A 147 -6.44 5.41 11.43
CA PHE A 147 -5.09 5.98 11.49
C PHE A 147 -4.64 6.60 10.15
N VAL A 148 -5.53 6.66 9.15
CA VAL A 148 -5.22 7.16 7.79
C VAL A 148 -5.98 8.47 7.57
N GLY A 149 -5.22 9.55 7.31
CA GLY A 149 -5.78 10.88 7.02
C GLY A 149 -6.17 11.07 5.55
N ASP A 150 -6.95 12.11 5.27
CA ASP A 150 -7.49 12.44 3.94
C ASP A 150 -6.41 12.55 2.86
N ASP A 151 -5.29 13.21 3.16
CA ASP A 151 -4.17 13.35 2.22
C ASP A 151 -3.61 11.99 1.79
N MET A 152 -3.53 11.02 2.72
CA MET A 152 -3.05 9.68 2.41
C MET A 152 -4.03 8.92 1.51
N TRP A 153 -5.34 9.08 1.75
CA TRP A 153 -6.36 8.53 0.87
C TRP A 153 -6.25 9.08 -0.55
N THR A 154 -6.10 10.40 -0.70
CA THR A 154 -5.92 11.06 -2.00
C THR A 154 -4.66 10.55 -2.70
N LEU A 155 -3.53 10.45 -2.00
CA LEU A 155 -2.28 9.96 -2.58
C LEU A 155 -2.42 8.54 -3.13
N LEU A 156 -3.07 7.64 -2.39
CA LEU A 156 -3.21 6.23 -2.76
C LEU A 156 -4.27 5.97 -3.84
N ILE A 157 -5.36 6.73 -3.84
CA ILE A 157 -6.53 6.47 -4.69
C ILE A 157 -6.50 7.31 -5.97
N GLU A 158 -6.08 8.56 -5.86
CA GLU A 158 -6.30 9.61 -6.88
C GLU A 158 -4.98 10.07 -7.51
N THR A 159 -3.91 10.23 -6.72
CA THR A 159 -2.64 10.81 -7.20
C THR A 159 -1.70 9.79 -7.81
N CYS A 160 -1.52 8.63 -7.17
CA CYS A 160 -0.54 7.67 -7.64
C CYS A 160 -1.02 6.93 -8.90
N THR A 161 -0.08 6.42 -9.69
CA THR A 161 -0.31 5.76 -10.99
C THR A 161 0.04 4.28 -10.87
N LEU A 162 -0.88 3.42 -11.32
CA LEU A 162 -0.65 1.99 -11.41
C LEU A 162 0.22 1.65 -12.65
N PRO A 163 0.88 0.48 -12.67
CA PRO A 163 1.60 -0.02 -13.84
C PRO A 163 0.73 -0.19 -15.10
#